data_AF-A0A9E4HJ48-F1
#
_entry.id   AF-A0A9E4HJ48-F1
#
_cell.length_a   1.000
_cell.length_b   1.000
_cell.length_c   1.000
_cell.angle_alpha   90.00
_cell.angle_beta   90.00
_cell.angle_gamma   90.00
#
_symmetry.space_group_name_H-M   'P 1'
#
loop_
_entity.id
_entity.type
_entity.pdbx_description
1 polymer ?
#
loop_
_entity_poly.entity_id
_entity_poly.type
_entity_poly.pdbx_seq_one_letter_code
_entity_poly.pdbx_strand_id
1 'polypeptide(L)'
;MASQTELVNRFRDRLGELVADTGQTRSDFAAESGIDRSTLSQLLSSRNRRLPRVETLTAIAEASGVSVDWLLGLSHGGPSRADIVHEEFALNLDELTPFDEALIEWHEQAAGSKVRTLPASLPDLLKTEAVIRHEVQRYATIRPEQRIETATAPLELARAAGSDLECCNSIQAIEGFARGWDVWGSLEHWHRVAQLDRMIELCEDLYPTFRWFLYDGRQRYSTAVTVFGLDRAVLYLGQMHLVLNNRNHVMTFVKHFDDLIRASVVQPPGVPNLLRKLRSEIT
;
A
#
# COMPACT_ATOMS: atom_id res chain seq x y z
N MET A 1 -40.64 5.50 12.52
CA MET A 1 -39.72 4.89 13.52
C MET A 1 -39.85 3.38 13.42
N ALA A 2 -38.75 2.65 13.33
CA ALA A 2 -38.78 1.18 13.27
C ALA A 2 -39.39 0.61 14.55
N SER A 3 -40.24 -0.40 14.43
CA SER A 3 -40.82 -1.07 15.59
C SER A 3 -39.76 -1.91 16.32
N GLN A 4 -39.89 -2.07 17.63
CA GLN A 4 -38.96 -2.87 18.44
C GLN A 4 -38.80 -4.32 17.92
N THR A 5 -39.88 -4.89 17.37
CA THR A 5 -39.88 -6.23 16.77
C THR A 5 -39.04 -6.30 15.50
N GLU A 6 -39.06 -5.27 14.66
CA GLU A 6 -38.24 -5.21 13.44
C GLU A 6 -36.75 -5.12 13.78
N LEU A 7 -36.38 -4.33 14.78
CA LEU A 7 -34.99 -4.20 15.23
C LEU A 7 -34.42 -5.52 15.75
N VAL A 8 -35.21 -6.27 16.53
CA VAL A 8 -34.79 -7.59 17.05
C VAL A 8 -34.60 -8.59 15.91
N ASN A 9 -35.45 -8.56 14.89
CA ASN A 9 -35.32 -9.46 13.74
C ASN A 9 -34.08 -9.11 12.90
N ARG A 10 -33.89 -7.82 12.57
CA ARG A 10 -32.69 -7.36 11.83
C ARG A 10 -31.40 -7.72 12.57
N PHE A 11 -31.37 -7.51 13.88
CA PHE A 11 -30.25 -7.91 14.73
C PHE A 11 -29.95 -9.41 14.65
N ARG A 12 -30.98 -10.24 14.74
CA ARG A 12 -30.80 -11.70 14.66
C ARG A 12 -30.25 -12.12 13.30
N ASP A 13 -30.77 -11.54 12.23
CA ASP A 13 -30.38 -11.87 10.86
C ASP A 13 -28.92 -11.48 10.61
N ARG A 14 -28.52 -10.23 10.97
CA ARG A 14 -27.14 -9.75 10.84
C ARG A 14 -26.14 -10.50 11.73
N LEU A 15 -26.54 -10.85 12.95
CA LEU A 15 -25.71 -11.69 13.82
C LEU A 15 -25.52 -13.09 13.23
N GLY A 16 -26.56 -13.65 12.62
CA GLY A 16 -26.49 -14.94 11.93
C GLY A 16 -25.55 -14.91 10.73
N GLU A 17 -25.58 -13.83 9.95
CA GLU A 17 -24.66 -13.60 8.82
C GLU A 17 -23.20 -13.53 9.30
N LEU A 18 -22.89 -12.75 10.34
CA LEU A 18 -21.52 -12.63 10.88
C LEU A 18 -20.95 -13.97 11.36
N VAL A 19 -21.76 -14.74 12.10
CA VAL A 19 -21.32 -16.07 12.59
C VAL A 19 -21.09 -17.04 11.42
N ALA A 20 -21.82 -16.89 10.31
CA ALA A 20 -21.62 -17.72 9.13
C ALA A 20 -20.37 -17.31 8.32
N ASP A 21 -20.13 -16.00 8.16
CA ASP A 21 -19.05 -15.45 7.33
C ASP A 21 -17.65 -15.68 7.92
N THR A 22 -17.55 -15.69 9.26
CA THR A 22 -16.29 -15.97 9.98
C THR A 22 -15.79 -17.42 9.82
N GLY A 23 -16.65 -18.37 9.42
CA GLY A 23 -16.31 -19.79 9.29
C GLY A 23 -15.96 -20.48 10.63
N GLN A 24 -16.13 -19.79 11.76
CA GLN A 24 -15.79 -20.29 13.10
C GLN A 24 -16.93 -21.12 13.71
N THR A 25 -16.63 -21.88 14.77
CA THR A 25 -17.69 -22.49 15.57
C THR A 25 -18.36 -21.44 16.46
N ARG A 26 -19.64 -21.65 16.80
CA ARG A 26 -20.37 -20.76 17.72
C ARG A 26 -19.72 -20.60 19.09
N SER A 27 -18.86 -21.54 19.51
CA SER A 27 -18.16 -21.43 20.80
C SER A 27 -16.99 -20.46 20.69
N ASP A 28 -16.27 -20.51 19.56
CA ASP A 28 -15.09 -19.68 19.31
C ASP A 28 -15.51 -18.22 19.12
N PHE A 29 -16.54 -17.97 18.32
CA PHE A 29 -17.11 -16.63 18.14
C PHE A 29 -17.61 -16.03 19.45
N ALA A 30 -18.24 -16.85 20.32
CA ALA A 30 -18.72 -16.40 21.62
C ALA A 30 -17.56 -15.99 22.52
N ALA A 31 -16.48 -16.79 22.54
CA ALA A 31 -15.27 -16.48 23.31
C ALA A 31 -14.58 -15.20 22.80
N GLU A 32 -14.46 -15.03 21.48
CA GLU A 32 -13.88 -13.84 20.85
C GLU A 32 -14.71 -12.58 21.12
N SER A 33 -16.05 -12.71 21.13
CA SER A 33 -16.99 -11.63 21.44
C SER A 33 -17.16 -11.37 22.95
N GLY A 34 -16.45 -12.09 23.82
CA GLY A 34 -16.54 -11.92 25.28
C GLY A 34 -17.91 -12.29 25.87
N ILE A 35 -18.67 -13.18 25.22
CA ILE A 35 -20.00 -13.62 25.67
C ILE A 35 -20.08 -15.13 25.86
N ASP A 36 -20.99 -15.59 26.71
CA ASP A 36 -21.21 -17.02 26.87
C ASP A 36 -21.86 -17.65 25.64
N ARG A 37 -21.49 -18.90 25.32
CA ARG A 37 -22.10 -19.69 24.23
C ARG A 37 -23.62 -19.80 24.34
N SER A 38 -24.13 -19.92 25.57
CA SER A 38 -25.57 -19.93 25.85
C SER A 38 -26.23 -18.60 25.49
N THR A 39 -25.56 -17.48 25.77
CA THR A 39 -26.01 -16.13 25.44
C THR A 39 -26.08 -15.94 23.92
N LEU A 40 -25.03 -16.31 23.18
CA LEU A 40 -25.05 -16.27 21.72
C LEU A 40 -26.18 -17.13 21.13
N SER A 41 -26.39 -18.33 21.67
CA SER A 41 -27.46 -19.24 21.23
C SER A 41 -28.86 -18.68 21.50
N GLN A 42 -29.04 -17.95 22.61
CA GLN A 42 -30.30 -17.26 22.92
C GLN A 42 -30.53 -16.08 21.98
N LEU A 43 -29.48 -15.30 21.66
CA LEU A 43 -29.57 -14.16 20.75
C LEU A 43 -29.95 -14.57 19.33
N LEU A 44 -29.41 -15.68 18.84
CA LEU A 44 -29.73 -16.27 17.53
C LEU A 44 -31.10 -16.99 17.48
N SER A 45 -31.77 -17.17 18.62
CA SER A 45 -33.04 -17.88 18.68
C SER A 45 -34.18 -17.05 18.11
N SER A 46 -35.03 -17.65 17.27
CA SER A 46 -36.27 -17.06 16.77
C SER A 46 -37.30 -16.77 17.88
N ARG A 47 -37.13 -17.37 19.07
CA ARG A 47 -37.97 -17.12 20.24
C ARG A 47 -37.57 -15.85 21.01
N ASN A 48 -36.36 -15.32 20.77
CA ASN A 48 -35.92 -14.11 21.43
C ASN A 48 -36.66 -12.88 20.87
N ARG A 49 -37.29 -12.12 21.76
CA ARG A 49 -38.02 -10.88 21.42
C ARG A 49 -37.37 -9.62 22.02
N ARG A 50 -36.17 -9.73 22.57
CA ARG A 50 -35.46 -8.61 23.21
C ARG A 50 -34.08 -8.42 22.58
N LEU A 51 -33.69 -7.17 22.46
CA LEU A 51 -32.30 -6.83 22.15
C LEU A 51 -31.42 -7.13 23.37
N PRO A 52 -30.14 -7.49 23.14
CA PRO A 52 -29.15 -7.53 24.20
C PRO A 52 -28.97 -6.15 24.85
N ARG A 53 -28.29 -6.12 25.99
CA ARG A 53 -27.85 -4.85 26.57
C ARG A 53 -26.82 -4.18 25.66
N VAL A 54 -26.66 -2.87 25.82
CA VAL A 54 -25.73 -2.07 25.00
C VAL A 54 -24.32 -2.63 25.10
N GLU A 55 -23.88 -3.05 26.28
CA GLU A 55 -22.54 -3.61 26.47
C GLU A 55 -22.31 -4.87 25.63
N THR A 56 -23.32 -5.75 25.56
CA THR A 56 -23.27 -6.96 24.73
C THR A 56 -23.34 -6.65 23.24
N LEU A 57 -24.12 -5.64 22.84
CA LEU A 57 -24.15 -5.17 21.46
C LEU A 57 -22.80 -4.61 21.02
N THR A 58 -22.17 -3.80 21.87
CA THR A 58 -20.85 -3.22 21.62
C THR A 58 -19.77 -4.30 21.55
N ALA A 59 -19.76 -5.25 22.49
CA ALA A 59 -18.77 -6.34 22.49
C ALA A 59 -18.84 -7.20 21.21
N ILE A 60 -20.05 -7.53 20.74
CA ILE A 60 -20.24 -8.26 19.47
C ILE A 60 -19.78 -7.40 18.28
N ALA A 61 -20.11 -6.11 18.29
CA ALA A 61 -19.74 -5.18 17.24
C ALA A 61 -18.22 -5.04 17.10
N GLU A 62 -17.52 -4.86 18.22
CA GLU A 62 -16.06 -4.74 18.29
C GLU A 62 -15.36 -6.01 17.83
N ALA A 63 -15.77 -7.18 18.35
CA ALA A 63 -15.18 -8.45 17.97
C ALA A 63 -15.39 -8.81 16.49
N SER A 64 -16.50 -8.34 15.90
CA SER A 64 -16.83 -8.59 14.49
C SER A 64 -16.43 -7.46 13.54
N GLY A 65 -15.83 -6.37 14.05
CA GLY A 65 -15.44 -5.20 13.25
C GLY A 65 -16.60 -4.45 12.59
N VAL A 66 -17.81 -4.47 13.16
CA VAL A 66 -19.01 -3.78 12.62
C VAL A 66 -19.54 -2.71 13.60
N SER A 67 -20.57 -1.92 13.24
CA SER A 67 -21.25 -1.06 14.23
C SER A 67 -22.44 -1.74 14.84
N VAL A 68 -22.79 -1.23 16.02
CA VAL A 68 -24.11 -1.36 16.61
C VAL A 68 -25.22 -0.93 15.63
N ASP A 69 -25.08 0.19 14.90
CA ASP A 69 -26.10 0.62 13.93
C ASP A 69 -26.29 -0.37 12.78
N TRP A 70 -25.22 -0.98 12.28
CA TRP A 70 -25.28 -2.02 11.27
C TRP A 70 -25.89 -3.30 11.82
N LEU A 71 -25.47 -3.72 13.01
CA LEU A 71 -26.05 -4.88 13.71
C LEU A 71 -27.56 -4.69 13.92
N LEU A 72 -28.01 -3.50 14.27
CA LEU A 72 -29.44 -3.19 14.43
C LEU A 72 -30.17 -2.99 13.09
N GLY A 73 -29.46 -3.05 11.96
CA GLY A 73 -29.98 -2.83 10.61
C GLY A 73 -30.51 -1.41 10.40
N LEU A 74 -29.94 -0.44 11.12
CA LEU A 74 -30.21 0.99 10.98
C LEU A 74 -29.35 1.62 9.87
N SER A 75 -28.20 1.02 9.55
CA SER A 75 -27.34 1.36 8.41
C SER A 75 -27.27 0.20 7.41
N HIS A 76 -27.10 0.53 6.12
CA HIS A 76 -26.92 -0.47 5.05
C HIS A 76 -25.45 -0.68 4.67
N GLY A 77 -24.55 0.18 5.15
CA GLY A 77 -23.11 -0.05 5.09
C GLY A 77 -22.68 -0.92 6.26
N GLY A 78 -22.35 -2.17 6.00
CA GLY A 78 -21.37 -2.87 6.85
C GLY A 78 -19.96 -2.47 6.40
N PRO A 79 -18.91 -2.93 7.08
CA PRO A 79 -18.64 -2.74 8.52
C PRO A 79 -18.69 -1.26 8.94
N SER A 80 -18.77 -0.98 10.25
CA SER A 80 -18.64 0.39 10.74
C SER A 80 -17.34 0.58 11.48
N ARG A 81 -16.49 1.44 10.93
CA ARG A 81 -16.38 2.85 11.34
C ARG A 81 -16.50 3.19 12.84
N ALA A 82 -16.05 2.30 13.73
CA ALA A 82 -15.42 2.70 14.99
C ALA A 82 -13.89 2.72 14.83
N ASP A 83 -13.36 1.99 13.83
CA ASP A 83 -12.19 2.42 13.07
C ASP A 83 -12.65 3.43 12.02
N ILE A 84 -12.84 4.70 12.40
CA ILE A 84 -12.52 5.75 11.42
C ILE A 84 -10.99 5.74 11.34
N VAL A 85 -10.45 4.72 10.67
CA VAL A 85 -9.17 4.89 10.00
C VAL A 85 -9.47 5.97 8.99
N HIS A 86 -8.85 7.13 9.16
CA HIS A 86 -8.73 8.09 8.08
C HIS A 86 -7.86 7.41 7.01
N GLU A 87 -8.49 6.57 6.19
CA GLU A 87 -7.98 6.24 4.88
C GLU A 87 -8.19 7.49 4.06
N GLU A 88 -7.12 8.26 3.94
CA GLU A 88 -7.15 9.51 3.23
C GLU A 88 -7.05 9.17 1.75
N PHE A 89 -8.21 9.16 1.10
CA PHE A 89 -8.29 9.18 -0.35
C PHE A 89 -8.22 10.63 -0.80
N ALA A 90 -7.00 11.09 -1.06
CA ALA A 90 -6.78 12.44 -1.55
C ALA A 90 -6.98 12.48 -3.07
N LEU A 91 -8.10 13.05 -3.48
CA LEU A 91 -8.41 13.43 -4.85
C LEU A 91 -7.78 14.79 -5.15
N ASN A 92 -6.45 14.86 -5.16
CA ASN A 92 -5.75 16.11 -5.45
C ASN A 92 -5.62 16.29 -6.96
N LEU A 93 -6.72 16.68 -7.62
CA LEU A 93 -6.72 17.01 -9.05
C LEU A 93 -6.08 18.37 -9.33
N ASP A 94 -6.11 19.30 -8.36
CA ASP A 94 -5.70 20.71 -8.56
C ASP A 94 -4.58 21.21 -7.62
N GLU A 95 -4.31 20.54 -6.49
CA GLU A 95 -3.29 20.95 -5.50
C GLU A 95 -2.32 19.79 -5.20
N LEU A 96 -1.26 19.66 -6.01
CA LEU A 96 -0.22 18.63 -5.85
C LEU A 96 0.84 18.98 -4.79
N THR A 97 0.91 20.25 -4.37
CA THR A 97 1.88 20.75 -3.36
C THR A 97 1.77 20.08 -1.98
N PRO A 98 0.59 19.76 -1.42
CA PRO A 98 0.52 19.13 -0.09
C PRO A 98 1.05 17.70 -0.04
N PHE A 99 1.03 16.97 -1.17
CA PHE A 99 1.41 15.55 -1.17
C PHE A 99 2.93 15.34 -1.24
N ASP A 100 3.64 16.15 -2.03
CA ASP A 100 5.09 16.04 -2.14
C ASP A 100 5.76 16.41 -0.79
N GLU A 101 5.26 17.44 -0.09
CA GLU A 101 5.68 17.78 1.27
C GLU A 101 5.40 16.64 2.25
N ALA A 102 4.19 16.08 2.22
CA ALA A 102 3.84 14.93 3.05
C ALA A 102 4.75 13.72 2.75
N LEU A 103 5.11 13.48 1.49
CA LEU A 103 5.98 12.38 1.11
C LEU A 103 7.38 12.54 1.71
N ILE A 104 7.92 13.77 1.73
CA ILE A 104 9.20 14.07 2.38
C ILE A 104 9.10 13.80 3.89
N GLU A 105 8.08 14.34 4.55
CA GLU A 105 7.84 14.12 5.99
C GLU A 105 7.72 12.63 6.33
N TRP A 106 7.08 11.84 5.46
CA TRP A 106 6.90 10.40 5.69
C TRP A 106 8.21 9.63 5.57
N HIS A 107 9.13 10.05 4.70
CA HIS A 107 10.48 9.48 4.64
C HIS A 107 11.27 9.81 5.90
N GLU A 108 11.16 11.03 6.43
CA GLU A 108 11.80 11.43 7.68
C GLU A 108 11.25 10.66 8.88
N GLN A 109 9.92 10.52 8.97
CA GLN A 109 9.24 9.74 10.02
C GLN A 109 9.62 8.25 9.98
N ALA A 110 9.90 7.72 8.79
CA ALA A 110 10.32 6.34 8.61
C ALA A 110 11.80 6.09 8.91
N ALA A 111 12.56 7.10 9.35
CA ALA A 111 13.95 6.92 9.74
C ALA A 111 14.12 5.82 10.80
N GLY A 112 15.03 4.88 10.55
CA GLY A 112 15.23 3.70 11.40
C GLY A 112 14.21 2.56 11.19
N SER A 113 13.19 2.78 10.37
CA SER A 113 12.29 1.75 9.87
C SER A 113 12.65 1.37 8.43
N LYS A 114 12.21 0.17 8.02
CA LYS A 114 12.38 -0.26 6.63
C LYS A 114 11.34 0.40 5.72
N VAL A 115 11.79 1.02 4.62
CA VAL A 115 10.92 1.54 3.57
C VAL A 115 10.96 0.60 2.37
N ARG A 116 9.78 0.26 1.84
CA ARG A 116 9.61 -0.64 0.70
C ARG A 116 8.92 0.08 -0.45
N THR A 117 9.53 0.07 -1.63
CA THR A 117 9.00 0.83 -2.77
C THR A 117 8.79 -0.07 -4.00
N LEU A 118 7.62 0.04 -4.60
CA LEU A 118 7.26 -0.46 -5.92
C LEU A 118 7.01 0.76 -6.80
N PRO A 119 7.97 1.21 -7.62
CA PRO A 119 7.78 2.38 -8.47
C PRO A 119 6.91 2.04 -9.67
N ALA A 120 6.23 3.06 -10.23
CA ALA A 120 5.53 2.92 -11.50
C ALA A 120 6.49 2.74 -12.70
N SER A 121 7.68 3.32 -12.60
CA SER A 121 8.70 3.31 -13.66
C SER A 121 10.05 2.86 -13.11
N LEU A 122 10.96 3.79 -12.81
CA LEU A 122 12.22 3.57 -12.12
C LEU A 122 12.11 4.05 -10.66
N PRO A 123 12.95 3.57 -9.73
CA PRO A 123 13.01 4.08 -8.37
C PRO A 123 13.48 5.54 -8.36
N ASP A 124 12.74 6.43 -7.69
CA ASP A 124 13.04 7.87 -7.69
C ASP A 124 14.46 8.19 -7.19
N LEU A 125 14.93 7.48 -6.16
CA LEU A 125 16.29 7.64 -5.61
C LEU A 125 17.40 7.39 -6.65
N LEU A 126 17.10 6.62 -7.70
CA LEU A 126 18.06 6.29 -8.76
C LEU A 126 17.97 7.25 -9.95
N LYS A 127 16.91 8.06 -10.07
CA LYS A 127 16.66 8.89 -11.25
C LYS A 127 17.67 10.05 -11.34
N THR A 128 17.99 10.42 -12.57
CA THR A 128 18.63 11.68 -12.96
C THR A 128 17.57 12.74 -13.16
N GLU A 129 17.95 14.02 -13.05
CA GLU A 129 17.03 15.13 -13.33
C GLU A 129 16.46 15.07 -14.75
N ALA A 130 17.24 14.65 -15.74
CA ALA A 130 16.78 14.52 -17.11
C ALA A 130 15.62 13.52 -17.25
N VAL A 131 15.70 12.39 -16.55
CA VAL A 131 14.64 11.37 -16.52
C VAL A 131 13.41 11.88 -15.78
N ILE A 132 13.59 12.53 -14.64
CA ILE A 132 12.48 13.14 -13.89
C ILE A 132 11.76 14.17 -14.76
N ARG A 133 12.49 15.09 -15.40
CA ARG A 133 11.93 16.09 -16.31
C ARG A 133 11.16 15.44 -17.45
N HIS A 134 11.68 14.37 -18.04
CA HIS A 134 11.01 13.65 -19.12
C HIS A 134 9.68 13.02 -18.69
N GLU A 135 9.63 12.39 -17.52
CA GLU A 135 8.38 11.81 -16.98
C GLU A 135 7.34 12.90 -16.68
N VAL A 136 7.80 14.01 -16.11
CA VAL A 136 6.93 15.09 -15.61
C VAL A 136 6.40 15.97 -16.73
N GLN A 137 7.15 16.17 -17.83
CA GLN A 137 6.74 16.99 -18.99
C GLN A 137 5.37 16.60 -19.57
N ARG A 138 4.93 15.36 -19.36
CA ARG A 138 3.64 14.84 -19.85
C ARG A 138 2.45 15.19 -18.95
N TYR A 139 2.70 15.68 -17.74
CA TYR A 139 1.68 16.05 -16.77
C TYR A 139 1.68 17.58 -16.60
N ALA A 140 0.68 18.25 -17.19
CA ALA A 140 0.58 19.72 -17.20
C ALA A 140 0.54 20.37 -15.80
N THR A 141 0.24 19.60 -14.76
CA THR A 141 0.02 20.07 -13.39
C THR A 141 1.24 19.90 -12.47
N ILE A 142 2.28 19.15 -12.87
CA ILE A 142 3.44 18.87 -12.00
C ILE A 142 4.62 19.74 -12.42
N ARG A 143 5.19 20.52 -11.48
CA ARG A 143 6.43 21.27 -11.71
C ARG A 143 7.63 20.32 -11.62
N PRO A 144 8.49 20.24 -12.65
CA PRO A 144 9.64 19.34 -12.62
C PRO A 144 10.60 19.59 -11.45
N GLU A 145 10.79 20.86 -11.06
CA GLU A 145 11.68 21.25 -9.95
C GLU A 145 11.22 20.64 -8.62
N GLN A 146 9.92 20.69 -8.34
CA GLN A 146 9.33 20.13 -7.14
C GLN A 146 9.46 18.60 -7.10
N ARG A 147 9.29 17.93 -8.26
CA ARG A 147 9.49 16.49 -8.35
C ARG A 147 10.96 16.09 -8.17
N ILE A 148 11.90 16.92 -8.64
CA ILE A 148 13.35 16.71 -8.42
C ILE A 148 13.67 16.78 -6.92
N GLU A 149 13.17 17.80 -6.22
CA GLU A 149 13.33 17.95 -4.77
C GLU A 149 12.71 16.77 -4.00
N THR A 150 11.52 16.32 -4.39
CA THR A 150 10.89 15.16 -3.76
C THR A 150 11.70 13.87 -3.99
N ALA A 151 12.33 13.73 -5.15
CA ALA A 151 13.13 12.56 -5.49
C ALA A 151 14.49 12.51 -4.76
N THR A 152 14.96 13.63 -4.17
CA THR A 152 16.19 13.62 -3.37
C THR A 152 16.00 13.07 -1.97
N ALA A 153 14.83 13.24 -1.36
CA ALA A 153 14.55 12.76 0.01
C ALA A 153 14.84 11.25 0.21
N PRO A 154 14.39 10.34 -0.68
CA PRO A 154 14.74 8.92 -0.55
C PRO A 154 16.25 8.63 -0.64
N LEU A 155 17.00 9.41 -1.44
CA LEU A 155 18.46 9.25 -1.58
C LEU A 155 19.21 9.77 -0.34
N GLU A 156 18.75 10.86 0.25
CA GLU A 156 19.29 11.37 1.53
C GLU A 156 19.04 10.38 2.65
N LEU A 157 17.82 9.82 2.72
CA LEU A 157 17.50 8.73 3.65
C LEU A 157 18.42 7.53 3.43
N ALA A 158 18.66 7.10 2.18
CA ALA A 158 19.55 5.97 1.88
C ALA A 158 20.98 6.15 2.41
N ARG A 159 21.44 7.40 2.54
CA ARG A 159 22.77 7.75 3.05
C ARG A 159 22.82 7.90 4.58
N ALA A 160 21.67 8.00 5.24
CA ALA A 160 21.60 8.10 6.69
C ALA A 160 21.93 6.76 7.37
N ALA A 161 22.51 6.84 8.56
CA ALA A 161 22.86 5.66 9.34
C ALA A 161 21.60 4.93 9.83
N GLY A 162 21.55 3.61 9.66
CA GLY A 162 20.42 2.78 10.09
C GLY A 162 19.27 2.69 9.09
N SER A 163 19.41 3.27 7.90
CA SER A 163 18.42 3.14 6.84
C SER A 163 18.36 1.73 6.27
N ASP A 164 17.16 1.29 5.90
CA ASP A 164 16.91 0.01 5.24
C ASP A 164 15.86 0.22 4.14
N LEU A 165 16.31 0.19 2.89
CA LEU A 165 15.48 0.45 1.72
C LEU A 165 15.41 -0.80 0.84
N GLU A 166 14.19 -1.27 0.58
CA GLU A 166 13.95 -2.34 -0.38
C GLU A 166 13.11 -1.78 -1.53
N CYS A 167 13.48 -2.14 -2.75
CA CYS A 167 12.73 -1.76 -3.94
C CYS A 167 12.46 -2.98 -4.80
N CYS A 168 11.27 -3.06 -5.36
CA CYS A 168 10.90 -4.08 -6.34
C CYS A 168 10.49 -3.38 -7.65
N ASN A 169 11.00 -3.84 -8.79
CA ASN A 169 10.55 -3.41 -10.11
C ASN A 169 10.33 -4.61 -11.03
N SER A 170 9.46 -4.45 -12.03
CA SER A 170 9.42 -5.43 -13.11
C SER A 170 10.68 -5.32 -13.95
N ILE A 171 11.23 -6.44 -14.39
CA ILE A 171 12.37 -6.44 -15.31
C ILE A 171 12.03 -5.73 -16.62
N GLN A 172 10.76 -5.83 -17.06
CA GLN A 172 10.25 -5.15 -18.24
C GLN A 172 10.31 -3.63 -18.15
N ALA A 173 10.14 -3.03 -16.97
CA ALA A 173 10.29 -1.59 -16.80
C ALA A 173 11.73 -1.14 -17.12
N ILE A 174 12.72 -1.93 -16.70
CA ILE A 174 14.15 -1.61 -16.88
C ILE A 174 14.59 -1.85 -18.32
N GLU A 175 14.14 -2.95 -18.90
CA GLU A 175 14.35 -3.26 -20.31
C GLU A 175 13.69 -2.23 -21.24
N GLY A 176 12.45 -1.85 -20.94
CA GLY A 176 11.73 -0.82 -21.67
C GLY A 176 12.43 0.53 -21.59
N PHE A 177 12.93 0.91 -20.40
CA PHE A 177 13.74 2.12 -20.23
C PHE A 177 15.00 2.08 -21.10
N ALA A 178 15.82 1.03 -20.97
CA ALA A 178 17.08 0.92 -21.69
C ALA A 178 16.88 1.00 -23.21
N ARG A 179 15.84 0.33 -23.73
CA ARG A 179 15.53 0.28 -25.16
C ARG A 179 14.77 1.49 -25.69
N GLY A 180 14.32 2.40 -24.82
CA GLY A 180 13.54 3.56 -25.23
C GLY A 180 12.12 3.18 -25.68
N TRP A 181 11.53 2.15 -25.08
CA TRP A 181 10.15 1.74 -25.39
C TRP A 181 9.13 2.55 -24.59
N ASP A 182 7.87 2.51 -25.05
CA ASP A 182 6.74 3.16 -24.39
C ASP A 182 6.98 4.66 -24.14
N VAL A 183 6.87 5.11 -22.89
CA VAL A 183 7.05 6.52 -22.50
C VAL A 183 8.47 7.06 -22.75
N TRP A 184 9.44 6.18 -23.01
CA TRP A 184 10.85 6.52 -23.20
C TRP A 184 11.24 6.80 -24.65
N GLY A 185 10.31 6.62 -25.62
CA GLY A 185 10.63 6.73 -27.05
C GLY A 185 11.11 8.11 -27.52
N SER A 186 10.79 9.17 -26.78
CA SER A 186 11.26 10.53 -27.07
C SER A 186 12.44 10.97 -26.19
N LEU A 187 12.97 10.09 -25.34
CA LEU A 187 14.13 10.39 -24.50
C LEU A 187 15.42 10.09 -25.27
N GLU A 188 16.24 11.11 -25.46
CA GLU A 188 17.54 10.98 -26.13
C GLU A 188 18.40 9.87 -25.50
N HIS A 189 19.08 9.10 -26.36
CA HIS A 189 19.85 7.91 -25.96
C HIS A 189 20.91 8.22 -24.90
N TRP A 190 21.59 9.38 -24.99
CA TRP A 190 22.59 9.77 -23.99
C TRP A 190 22.01 9.88 -22.56
N HIS A 191 20.72 10.20 -22.42
CA HIS A 191 20.09 10.35 -21.10
C HIS A 191 19.78 8.98 -20.53
N ARG A 192 19.44 8.01 -21.40
CA ARG A 192 19.29 6.61 -21.01
C ARG A 192 20.62 6.01 -20.57
N VAL A 193 21.72 6.29 -21.27
CA VAL A 193 23.07 5.87 -20.88
C VAL A 193 23.45 6.46 -19.52
N ALA A 194 23.33 7.78 -19.37
CA ALA A 194 23.66 8.46 -18.11
C ALA A 194 22.80 7.97 -16.93
N GLN A 195 21.52 7.69 -17.17
CA GLN A 195 20.64 7.11 -16.17
C GLN A 195 21.09 5.70 -15.75
N LEU A 196 21.43 4.82 -16.70
CA LEU A 196 21.93 3.48 -16.39
C LEU A 196 23.26 3.52 -15.64
N ASP A 197 24.17 4.42 -16.00
CA ASP A 197 25.43 4.62 -15.30
C ASP A 197 25.22 5.03 -13.84
N ARG A 198 24.33 6.01 -13.60
CA ARG A 198 23.93 6.41 -12.25
C ARG A 198 23.30 5.26 -11.46
N MET A 199 22.45 4.46 -12.09
CA MET A 199 21.81 3.32 -11.43
C MET A 199 22.81 2.25 -11.01
N ILE A 200 23.82 1.97 -11.86
CA ILE A 200 24.89 1.02 -11.54
C ILE A 200 25.67 1.52 -10.32
N GLU A 201 26.15 2.76 -10.36
CA GLU A 201 26.91 3.39 -9.27
C GLU A 201 26.13 3.33 -7.94
N LEU A 202 24.89 3.82 -7.93
CA LEU A 202 24.09 3.87 -6.71
C LEU A 202 23.70 2.47 -6.18
N CYS A 203 23.48 1.49 -7.06
CA CYS A 203 23.20 0.13 -6.60
C CYS A 203 24.42 -0.51 -5.93
N GLU A 204 25.63 -0.16 -6.35
CA GLU A 204 26.87 -0.67 -5.75
C GLU A 204 27.22 0.08 -4.46
N ASP A 205 27.13 1.41 -4.48
CA ASP A 205 27.48 2.27 -3.34
C ASP A 205 26.52 2.13 -2.17
N LEU A 206 25.23 1.96 -2.45
CA LEU A 206 24.21 1.88 -1.42
C LEU A 206 23.97 0.45 -0.93
N TYR A 207 24.63 -0.57 -1.48
CA TYR A 207 24.48 -1.93 -0.99
C TYR A 207 25.27 -2.15 0.33
N PRO A 208 24.69 -2.76 1.39
CA PRO A 208 23.39 -3.45 1.43
C PRO A 208 22.21 -2.60 1.92
N THR A 209 22.40 -1.31 2.20
CA THR A 209 21.34 -0.39 2.68
C THR A 209 20.18 -0.28 1.71
N PHE A 210 20.46 -0.20 0.40
CA PHE A 210 19.48 -0.26 -0.67
C PHE A 210 19.55 -1.62 -1.38
N ARG A 211 18.41 -2.30 -1.46
CA ARG A 211 18.27 -3.61 -2.10
C ARG A 211 17.23 -3.54 -3.19
N TRP A 212 17.68 -3.68 -4.44
CA TRP A 212 16.80 -3.66 -5.59
C TRP A 212 16.54 -5.07 -6.13
N PHE A 213 15.27 -5.46 -6.16
CA PHE A 213 14.80 -6.75 -6.62
C PHE A 213 14.05 -6.59 -7.94
N LEU A 214 14.34 -7.44 -8.93
CA LEU A 214 13.63 -7.43 -10.20
C LEU A 214 12.82 -8.71 -10.39
N TYR A 215 11.51 -8.57 -10.53
CA TYR A 215 10.58 -9.67 -10.77
C TYR A 215 10.14 -9.70 -12.24
N ASP A 216 9.62 -10.84 -12.69
CA ASP A 216 9.01 -10.95 -14.01
C ASP A 216 7.55 -10.44 -13.97
N GLY A 217 7.33 -9.26 -14.56
CA GLY A 217 6.01 -8.61 -14.63
C GLY A 217 4.97 -9.40 -15.43
N ARG A 218 5.40 -10.36 -16.25
CA ARG A 218 4.50 -11.25 -16.99
C ARG A 218 3.91 -12.35 -16.10
N GLN A 219 4.60 -12.68 -15.02
CA GLN A 219 4.17 -13.71 -14.06
C GLN A 219 3.45 -13.08 -12.87
N ARG A 220 3.85 -11.87 -12.48
CA ARG A 220 3.26 -11.15 -11.35
C ARG A 220 3.05 -9.69 -11.69
N TYR A 221 1.81 -9.24 -11.60
CA TYR A 221 1.47 -7.83 -11.72
C TYR A 221 1.48 -7.18 -10.33
N SER A 222 1.98 -5.94 -10.25
CA SER A 222 1.85 -5.09 -9.07
C SER A 222 1.61 -3.64 -9.49
N THR A 223 0.80 -2.94 -8.72
CA THR A 223 0.70 -1.48 -8.82
C THR A 223 1.86 -0.80 -8.09
N ALA A 224 2.03 0.50 -8.35
CA ALA A 224 2.99 1.32 -7.64
C ALA A 224 2.51 1.56 -6.20
N VAL A 225 3.40 1.31 -5.23
CA VAL A 225 3.11 1.47 -3.80
C VAL A 225 4.40 1.74 -3.03
N THR A 226 4.33 2.60 -2.02
CA THR A 226 5.41 2.80 -1.04
C THR A 226 4.89 2.44 0.34
N VAL A 227 5.60 1.58 1.06
CA VAL A 227 5.28 1.15 2.42
C VAL A 227 6.34 1.66 3.38
N PHE A 228 5.92 2.50 4.33
CA PHE A 228 6.76 3.09 5.36
C PHE A 228 6.61 2.28 6.65
N GLY A 229 7.58 1.40 6.92
CA GLY A 229 7.57 0.56 8.11
C GLY A 229 6.32 -0.31 8.22
N LEU A 230 5.62 -0.19 9.35
CA LEU A 230 4.33 -0.84 9.63
C LEU A 230 3.19 0.17 9.79
N ASP A 231 3.47 1.45 9.55
CA ASP A 231 2.59 2.54 9.91
C ASP A 231 1.76 3.02 8.72
N ARG A 232 2.35 2.98 7.51
CA ARG A 232 1.71 3.55 6.33
C ARG A 232 2.01 2.79 5.03
N ALA A 233 1.02 2.71 4.16
CA ALA A 233 1.18 2.34 2.76
C ALA A 233 0.51 3.38 1.85
N VAL A 234 1.20 3.79 0.80
CA VAL A 234 0.75 4.81 -0.16
C VAL A 234 0.65 4.17 -1.53
N LEU A 235 -0.57 4.07 -2.06
CA LEU A 235 -0.82 3.52 -3.39
C LEU A 235 -0.98 4.67 -4.38
N TYR A 236 -0.32 4.57 -5.53
CA TYR A 236 -0.39 5.57 -6.58
C TYR A 236 -1.39 5.14 -7.67
N LEU A 237 -2.37 6.00 -7.97
CA LEU A 237 -3.49 5.76 -8.87
C LEU A 237 -3.60 6.89 -9.90
N GLY A 238 -2.58 7.01 -10.76
CA GLY A 238 -2.46 8.12 -11.70
C GLY A 238 -2.14 9.43 -10.97
N GLN A 239 -3.03 10.41 -11.06
CA GLN A 239 -2.92 11.69 -10.32
C GLN A 239 -3.47 11.61 -8.90
N MET A 240 -4.08 10.50 -8.53
CA MET A 240 -4.64 10.26 -7.19
C MET A 240 -3.71 9.36 -6.40
N HIS A 241 -3.83 9.42 -5.08
CA HIS A 241 -3.17 8.47 -4.19
C HIS A 241 -4.11 8.05 -3.07
N LEU A 242 -3.89 6.84 -2.56
CA LEU A 242 -4.61 6.30 -1.41
C LEU A 242 -3.61 6.06 -0.30
N VAL A 243 -3.80 6.74 0.84
CA VAL A 243 -2.99 6.56 2.04
C VAL A 243 -3.71 5.61 3.01
N LEU A 244 -3.05 4.51 3.34
CA LEU A 244 -3.54 3.51 4.27
C LEU A 244 -2.69 3.54 5.53
N ASN A 245 -3.34 3.79 6.67
CA ASN A 245 -2.70 3.78 7.99
C ASN A 245 -3.20 2.62 8.87
N ASN A 246 -4.17 1.82 8.39
CA ASN A 246 -4.64 0.65 9.13
C ASN A 246 -3.57 -0.44 9.11
N ARG A 247 -3.17 -0.92 10.29
CA ARG A 247 -2.10 -1.91 10.45
C ARG A 247 -2.34 -3.20 9.67
N ASN A 248 -3.59 -3.70 9.60
CA ASN A 248 -3.91 -4.91 8.84
C ASN A 248 -3.76 -4.70 7.33
N HIS A 249 -4.16 -3.53 6.83
CA HIS A 249 -3.97 -3.16 5.43
C HIS A 249 -2.48 -3.00 5.10
N VAL A 250 -1.72 -2.26 5.92
CA VAL A 250 -0.27 -2.10 5.75
C VAL A 250 0.44 -3.46 5.75
N MET A 251 0.10 -4.36 6.70
CA MET A 251 0.65 -5.71 6.75
C MET A 251 0.33 -6.54 5.50
N THR A 252 -0.79 -6.30 4.84
CA THR A 252 -1.13 -6.96 3.57
C THR A 252 -0.17 -6.51 2.47
N PHE A 253 0.17 -5.22 2.38
CA PHE A 253 1.16 -4.72 1.43
C PHE A 253 2.58 -5.19 1.75
N VAL A 254 2.95 -5.31 3.02
CA VAL A 254 4.24 -5.90 3.42
C VAL A 254 4.34 -7.35 2.93
N LYS A 255 3.31 -8.17 3.14
CA LYS A 255 3.28 -9.56 2.66
C LYS A 255 3.36 -9.65 1.14
N HIS A 256 2.60 -8.80 0.44
CA HIS A 256 2.65 -8.71 -1.03
C HIS A 256 4.07 -8.36 -1.53
N PHE A 257 4.73 -7.41 -0.87
CA PHE A 257 6.11 -7.05 -1.20
C PHE A 257 7.09 -8.21 -0.95
N ASP A 258 6.99 -8.89 0.19
CA ASP A 258 7.82 -10.06 0.51
C ASP A 258 7.64 -11.18 -0.53
N ASP A 259 6.41 -11.36 -1.04
CA ASP A 259 6.15 -12.31 -2.12
C ASP A 259 6.86 -11.91 -3.41
N LEU A 260 6.87 -10.62 -3.78
CA LEU A 260 7.62 -10.13 -4.95
C LEU A 260 9.13 -10.33 -4.80
N ILE A 261 9.70 -10.11 -3.61
CA ILE A 261 11.10 -10.44 -3.32
C ILE A 261 11.37 -11.92 -3.63
N ARG A 262 10.52 -12.83 -3.11
CA ARG A 262 10.65 -14.28 -3.37
C ARG A 262 10.51 -14.64 -4.84
N ALA A 263 9.74 -13.87 -5.62
CA ALA A 263 9.58 -14.06 -7.05
C ALA A 263 10.74 -13.54 -7.90
N SER A 264 11.63 -12.75 -7.30
CA SER A 264 12.52 -11.93 -8.08
C SER A 264 13.54 -12.77 -8.82
N VAL A 265 13.55 -12.59 -10.14
CA VAL A 265 14.43 -13.28 -11.09
C VAL A 265 15.83 -12.68 -11.08
N VAL A 266 15.99 -11.42 -10.62
CA VAL A 266 17.28 -10.81 -10.33
C VAL A 266 17.30 -10.33 -8.90
N GLN A 267 18.26 -10.84 -8.14
CA GLN A 267 18.53 -10.44 -6.75
C GLN A 267 19.49 -9.23 -6.73
N PRO A 268 19.53 -8.44 -5.64
CA PRO A 268 20.24 -7.16 -5.61
C PRO A 268 21.70 -7.20 -6.09
N PRO A 269 22.54 -8.19 -5.70
CA PRO A 269 23.93 -8.26 -6.20
C PRO A 269 24.04 -8.48 -7.72
N GLY A 270 23.00 -9.01 -8.36
CA GLY A 270 22.95 -9.25 -9.80
C GLY A 270 22.45 -8.06 -10.63
N VAL A 271 21.82 -7.07 -10.00
CA VAL A 271 21.22 -5.93 -10.71
C VAL A 271 22.26 -5.10 -11.47
N PRO A 272 23.42 -4.70 -10.91
CA PRO A 272 24.44 -3.95 -11.64
C PRO A 272 24.90 -4.65 -12.93
N ASN A 273 25.00 -5.99 -12.93
CA ASN A 273 25.39 -6.75 -14.11
C ASN A 273 24.33 -6.74 -15.21
N LEU A 274 23.05 -6.84 -14.84
CA LEU A 274 21.95 -6.67 -15.81
C LEU A 274 22.00 -5.26 -16.41
N LEU A 275 22.17 -4.22 -15.58
CA LEU A 275 22.22 -2.84 -16.04
C LEU A 275 23.39 -2.59 -17.00
N ARG A 276 24.59 -3.12 -16.70
CA ARG A 276 25.76 -3.05 -17.61
C ARG A 276 25.48 -3.71 -18.96
N LYS A 277 24.83 -4.88 -18.95
CA LYS A 277 24.42 -5.55 -20.18
C LYS A 277 23.48 -4.66 -20.98
N LEU A 278 22.40 -4.17 -20.38
CA LEU A 278 21.43 -3.30 -21.06
C LEU A 278 22.06 -1.99 -21.57
N ARG A 279 22.97 -1.41 -20.79
CA ARG A 279 23.73 -0.21 -21.19
C ARG A 279 24.55 -0.47 -22.45
N SER A 280 25.18 -1.64 -22.57
CA SER A 280 25.98 -2.00 -23.76
C SER A 280 25.14 -2.22 -25.03
N GLU A 281 23.83 -2.41 -24.89
CA GLU A 281 22.90 -2.56 -26.01
C GLU A 281 22.45 -1.19 -26.59
N ILE A 282 22.68 -0.08 -25.86
CA ILE A 282 22.35 1.27 -26.34
C ILE A 282 23.46 1.74 -27.29
N THR A 283 23.11 1.88 -28.56
CA THR A 283 23.99 2.41 -29.62
C THR A 283 23.76 3.90 -29.83
#